data_AF-A0A5R8YME5-F1
#
_entry.id   AF-A0A5R8YME5-F1
#
_cell.length_a   1.000
_cell.length_b   1.000
_cell.length_c   1.000
_cell.angle_alpha   90.00
_cell.angle_beta   90.00
_cell.angle_gamma   90.00
#
_symmetry.space_group_name_H-M   'P 1'
#
loop_
_entity.id
_entity.type
_entity.pdbx_description
1 polymer ?
#
loop_
_entity_poly.entity_id
_entity_poly.type
_entity_poly.pdbx_seq_one_letter_code
_entity_poly.pdbx_strand_id
1 'polypeptide(L)'
;MRSGAWPRGLWAIPVLCGAAVVAGVALTAAAPAPDTTYLVLDAVAGLTCPAVGVLILSRWRRHPVGRLFCLSGAGLALQALSGGYAAYAQPHGLPGALAAAWVTNWVFFTGFGPLLLLPMLLPDGRLPSPRWRPVLVAAVAGMTVLQVMLMLRDRIWVWGREVPSSFGFVPTRPVAELAFGVVALGLAASGMAALATRVT
;
A
#
# COMPACT_ATOMS: atom_id res chain seq x y z
N MET A 1 -28.99 -24.14 -12.83
CA MET A 1 -28.57 -22.73 -13.10
C MET A 1 -28.85 -21.93 -11.84
N ARG A 2 -27.83 -21.68 -11.00
CA ARG A 2 -28.00 -20.86 -9.79
C ARG A 2 -27.91 -19.39 -10.21
N SER A 3 -29.01 -18.65 -10.06
CA SER A 3 -29.08 -17.19 -10.20
C SER A 3 -28.07 -16.55 -9.25
N GLY A 4 -26.87 -16.30 -9.75
CA GLY A 4 -25.79 -15.72 -8.98
C GLY A 4 -26.11 -14.26 -8.70
N ALA A 5 -26.66 -13.97 -7.52
CA ALA A 5 -26.69 -12.61 -7.00
C ALA A 5 -25.27 -12.04 -7.13
N TRP A 6 -25.14 -11.09 -8.05
CA TRP A 6 -23.91 -10.36 -8.31
C TRP A 6 -23.45 -9.75 -6.98
N PRO A 7 -22.19 -9.89 -6.57
CA PRO A 7 -21.73 -9.28 -5.32
C PRO A 7 -21.62 -7.76 -5.54
N ARG A 8 -22.75 -7.04 -5.49
CA ARG A 8 -22.80 -5.57 -5.55
C ARG A 8 -21.85 -4.95 -4.52
N GLY A 9 -21.65 -5.63 -3.39
CA GLY A 9 -20.69 -5.23 -2.36
C GLY A 9 -19.22 -5.21 -2.80
N LEU A 10 -18.82 -5.91 -3.87
CA LEU A 10 -17.42 -5.87 -4.33
C LEU A 10 -17.04 -4.50 -4.92
N TRP A 11 -18.01 -3.85 -5.58
CA TRP A 11 -17.81 -2.53 -6.19
C TRP A 11 -17.71 -1.41 -5.16
N ALA A 12 -18.08 -1.67 -3.90
CA ALA A 12 -17.87 -0.70 -2.82
C ALA A 12 -16.38 -0.37 -2.65
N ILE A 13 -15.46 -1.32 -2.90
CA ILE A 13 -14.02 -1.09 -2.75
C ILE A 13 -13.51 0.03 -3.68
N PRO A 14 -13.63 -0.05 -5.01
CA PRO A 14 -13.15 0.99 -5.91
C PRO A 14 -13.94 2.30 -5.75
N VAL A 15 -15.23 2.24 -5.40
CA VAL A 15 -16.01 3.46 -5.12
C VAL A 15 -15.48 4.20 -3.89
N LEU A 16 -15.22 3.48 -2.79
CA LEU A 16 -14.65 4.06 -1.58
C LEU A 16 -13.22 4.56 -1.81
N CYS A 17 -12.40 3.81 -2.55
CA CYS A 17 -11.05 4.25 -2.94
C CYS A 17 -11.12 5.52 -3.79
N GLY A 18 -12.02 5.57 -4.77
CA GLY A 18 -12.22 6.75 -5.61
C GLY A 18 -12.69 7.96 -4.82
N ALA A 19 -13.64 7.78 -3.91
CA ALA A 19 -14.09 8.85 -3.01
C ALA A 19 -12.94 9.37 -2.12
N ALA A 20 -12.13 8.46 -1.57
CA ALA A 20 -10.96 8.82 -0.76
C ALA A 20 -9.90 9.58 -1.58
N VAL A 21 -9.62 9.15 -2.83
CA VAL A 21 -8.70 9.86 -3.74
C VAL A 21 -9.23 11.25 -4.07
N VAL A 22 -10.50 11.38 -4.45
CA VAL A 22 -11.11 12.68 -4.79
C VAL A 22 -11.06 13.62 -3.58
N ALA A 23 -11.41 13.13 -2.39
CA ALA A 23 -11.33 13.91 -1.17
C ALA A 23 -9.88 14.33 -0.85
N GLY A 24 -8.91 13.41 -0.97
CA GLY A 24 -7.48 13.71 -0.79
C GLY A 24 -6.98 14.79 -1.75
N VAL A 25 -7.28 14.67 -3.03
CA VAL A 25 -6.92 15.65 -4.06
C VAL A 25 -7.56 17.01 -3.77
N ALA A 26 -8.84 17.04 -3.42
CA ALA A 26 -9.54 18.29 -3.09
C ALA A 26 -8.93 18.98 -1.86
N LEU A 27 -8.60 18.22 -0.81
CA LEU A 27 -7.96 18.74 0.40
C LEU A 27 -6.56 19.26 0.10
N THR A 28 -5.77 18.56 -0.71
CA THR A 28 -4.45 19.05 -1.13
C THR A 28 -4.59 20.34 -1.94
N ALA A 29 -5.53 20.42 -2.88
CA ALA A 29 -5.75 21.62 -3.69
C ALA A 29 -6.20 22.84 -2.86
N ALA A 30 -6.87 22.59 -1.72
CA ALA A 30 -7.28 23.63 -0.78
C ALA A 30 -6.19 24.00 0.25
N ALA A 31 -5.07 23.28 0.30
CA ALA A 31 -4.00 23.55 1.23
C ALA A 31 -3.15 24.76 0.78
N PRO A 32 -2.71 25.64 1.71
CA PRO A 32 -1.85 26.78 1.38
C PRO A 32 -0.50 26.41 0.76
N ALA A 33 0.04 25.24 1.11
CA ALA A 33 1.30 24.72 0.61
C ALA A 33 1.14 23.23 0.23
N PRO A 34 0.59 22.95 -0.97
CA PRO A 34 0.30 21.58 -1.38
C PRO A 34 1.58 20.79 -1.65
N ASP A 35 1.70 19.60 -1.04
CA ASP A 35 2.70 18.60 -1.46
C ASP A 35 2.07 17.68 -2.50
N THR A 36 2.46 17.86 -3.75
CA THR A 36 1.95 17.09 -4.89
C THR A 36 2.94 16.06 -5.41
N THR A 37 4.10 15.89 -4.76
CA THR A 37 5.25 15.11 -5.27
C THR A 37 4.83 13.69 -5.66
N TYR A 38 4.08 13.02 -4.79
CA TYR A 38 3.59 11.65 -5.02
C TYR A 38 2.08 11.57 -5.25
N LEU A 39 1.36 12.69 -5.12
CA LEU A 39 -0.11 12.70 -5.18
C LEU A 39 -0.66 12.11 -6.49
N VAL A 40 -0.05 12.44 -7.63
CA VAL A 40 -0.50 11.94 -8.93
C VAL A 40 -0.35 10.41 -8.99
N LEU A 41 0.80 9.89 -8.53
CA LEU A 41 1.06 8.46 -8.48
C LEU A 41 0.05 7.75 -7.57
N ASP A 42 -0.14 8.27 -6.36
CA ASP A 42 -1.06 7.70 -5.37
C ASP A 42 -2.51 7.72 -5.85
N ALA A 43 -2.94 8.82 -6.48
CA ALA A 43 -4.28 8.94 -7.04
C ALA A 43 -4.52 7.98 -8.20
N VAL A 44 -3.60 7.94 -9.18
CA VAL A 44 -3.73 7.05 -10.34
C VAL A 44 -3.71 5.59 -9.91
N ALA A 45 -2.77 5.21 -9.04
CA ALA A 45 -2.67 3.84 -8.56
C ALA A 45 -3.83 3.47 -7.61
N GLY A 46 -4.26 4.40 -6.75
CA GLY A 46 -5.42 4.26 -5.87
C GLY A 46 -6.75 4.13 -6.60
N LEU A 47 -6.86 4.62 -7.84
CA LEU A 47 -8.03 4.43 -8.71
C LEU A 47 -7.94 3.16 -9.55
N THR A 48 -6.78 2.90 -10.14
CA THR A 48 -6.59 1.81 -11.11
C THR A 48 -6.44 0.44 -10.44
N CYS A 49 -5.67 0.33 -9.36
CA CYS A 49 -5.44 -0.94 -8.66
C CYS A 49 -6.73 -1.58 -8.12
N PRO A 50 -7.60 -0.89 -7.37
CA PRO A 50 -8.80 -1.54 -6.84
C PRO A 50 -9.82 -1.85 -7.95
N ALA A 51 -9.85 -1.07 -9.04
CA ALA A 51 -10.65 -1.40 -10.21
C ALA A 51 -10.19 -2.73 -10.85
N VAL A 52 -8.87 -2.88 -11.10
CA VAL A 52 -8.29 -4.12 -11.60
C VAL A 52 -8.54 -5.29 -10.64
N GLY A 53 -8.34 -5.09 -9.34
CA GLY A 53 -8.54 -6.11 -8.32
C GLY A 53 -9.98 -6.63 -8.26
N VAL A 54 -10.97 -5.72 -8.29
CA VAL A 54 -12.40 -6.07 -8.32
C VAL A 54 -12.77 -6.76 -9.61
N LEU A 55 -12.25 -6.34 -10.77
CA LEU A 55 -12.46 -7.03 -12.04
C LEU A 55 -11.95 -8.47 -11.98
N ILE A 56 -10.75 -8.69 -11.44
CA ILE A 56 -10.19 -10.03 -11.25
C ILE A 56 -11.07 -10.86 -10.31
N LEU A 57 -11.44 -10.32 -9.15
CA LEU A 57 -12.25 -11.03 -8.14
C LEU A 57 -13.69 -11.27 -8.61
N SER A 58 -14.22 -10.45 -9.53
CA SER A 58 -15.54 -10.67 -10.13
C SER A 58 -15.58 -11.93 -10.99
N ARG A 59 -14.48 -12.24 -11.69
CA ARG A 59 -14.31 -13.45 -12.49
C ARG A 59 -13.79 -14.63 -11.66
N TRP A 60 -12.92 -14.36 -10.70
CA TRP A 60 -12.21 -15.36 -9.88
C TRP A 60 -12.25 -14.98 -8.40
N ARG A 61 -13.35 -15.31 -7.71
CA ARG A 61 -13.69 -14.84 -6.35
C ARG A 61 -12.65 -15.05 -5.24
N ARG A 62 -11.65 -15.89 -5.44
CA ARG A 62 -10.58 -16.17 -4.46
C ARG A 62 -9.17 -15.99 -5.02
N HIS A 63 -9.03 -15.27 -6.14
CA HIS A 63 -7.74 -15.10 -6.80
C HIS A 63 -6.82 -14.18 -5.98
N PRO A 64 -5.63 -14.64 -5.57
CA PRO A 64 -4.76 -13.87 -4.68
C PRO A 64 -4.31 -12.56 -5.32
N VAL A 65 -4.02 -12.54 -6.62
CA VAL A 65 -3.65 -11.31 -7.36
C VAL A 65 -4.74 -10.25 -7.25
N GLY A 66 -6.02 -10.64 -7.36
CA GLY A 66 -7.13 -9.69 -7.23
C GLY A 66 -7.19 -9.06 -5.82
N ARG A 67 -6.86 -9.83 -4.78
CA ARG A 67 -6.78 -9.34 -3.40
C ARG A 67 -5.60 -8.36 -3.21
N LEU A 68 -4.44 -8.67 -3.80
CA LEU A 68 -3.27 -7.79 -3.75
C LEU A 68 -3.58 -6.43 -4.39
N PHE A 69 -4.18 -6.42 -5.58
CA PHE A 69 -4.59 -5.18 -6.25
C PHE A 69 -5.62 -4.36 -5.45
N CYS A 70 -6.60 -5.01 -4.82
CA CYS A 70 -7.55 -4.32 -3.94
C CYS A 70 -6.86 -3.71 -2.70
N LEU A 71 -5.96 -4.46 -2.04
CA LEU A 71 -5.22 -3.99 -0.87
C LEU A 71 -4.32 -2.82 -1.22
N SER A 72 -3.58 -2.94 -2.33
CA SER A 72 -2.72 -1.87 -2.87
C SER A 72 -3.50 -0.62 -3.20
N GLY A 73 -4.64 -0.77 -3.89
CA GLY A 73 -5.54 0.33 -4.20
C GLY A 73 -6.03 1.07 -2.96
N ALA A 74 -6.47 0.33 -1.95
CA ALA A 74 -6.94 0.90 -0.69
C ALA A 74 -5.82 1.64 0.06
N GLY A 75 -4.60 1.08 0.09
CA GLY A 75 -3.44 1.72 0.71
C GLY A 75 -3.08 3.05 0.04
N LEU A 76 -3.08 3.11 -1.29
CA LEU A 76 -2.73 4.32 -2.05
C LEU A 76 -3.85 5.37 -2.03
N ALA A 77 -5.12 4.94 -2.02
CA ALA A 77 -6.24 5.84 -1.78
C ALA A 77 -6.19 6.46 -0.37
N LEU A 78 -5.80 5.67 0.64
CA LEU A 78 -5.61 6.15 2.00
C LEU A 78 -4.38 7.07 2.12
N GLN A 79 -3.31 6.79 1.37
CA GLN A 79 -2.14 7.67 1.25
C GLN A 79 -2.55 9.05 0.73
N ALA A 80 -3.29 9.11 -0.39
CA ALA A 80 -3.77 10.36 -0.97
C ALA A 80 -4.68 11.13 -0.01
N LEU A 81 -5.63 10.45 0.64
CA LEU A 81 -6.55 11.07 1.60
C LEU A 81 -5.82 11.62 2.84
N SER A 82 -4.96 10.81 3.46
CA SER A 82 -4.24 11.20 4.68
C SER A 82 -3.22 12.31 4.41
N GLY A 83 -2.53 12.29 3.27
CA GLY A 83 -1.63 13.36 2.85
C GLY A 83 -2.37 14.68 2.63
N GLY A 84 -3.47 14.65 1.87
CA GLY A 84 -4.27 15.84 1.62
C GLY A 84 -4.90 16.40 2.90
N TYR A 85 -5.43 15.52 3.76
CA TYR A 85 -5.96 15.95 5.05
C TYR A 85 -4.87 16.53 5.95
N ALA A 86 -3.68 15.93 6.05
CA ALA A 86 -2.60 16.46 6.86
C ALA A 86 -2.17 17.86 6.41
N ALA A 87 -2.00 18.05 5.09
CA ALA A 87 -1.62 19.33 4.50
C ALA A 87 -2.69 20.41 4.69
N TYR A 88 -3.97 20.04 4.62
CA TYR A 88 -5.08 20.95 4.87
C TYR A 88 -5.26 21.25 6.36
N ALA A 89 -5.21 20.24 7.22
CA ALA A 89 -5.55 20.34 8.64
C ALA A 89 -4.52 21.12 9.46
N GLN A 90 -3.22 20.98 9.16
CA GLN A 90 -2.17 21.62 9.94
C GLN A 90 -2.27 23.16 9.98
N PRO A 91 -2.36 23.88 8.86
CA PRO A 91 -2.45 25.34 8.88
C PRO A 91 -3.78 25.85 9.42
N HIS A 92 -4.84 25.04 9.37
CA HIS A 92 -6.16 25.38 9.89
C HIS A 92 -6.37 24.97 11.36
N GLY A 93 -5.34 24.43 12.04
CA GLY A 93 -5.44 24.01 13.44
C GLY A 93 -6.45 22.87 13.67
N LEU A 94 -6.76 22.08 12.64
CA LEU A 94 -7.72 20.99 12.76
C LEU A 94 -7.11 19.77 13.48
N PRO A 95 -7.92 19.04 14.27
CA PRO A 95 -7.43 17.89 15.01
C PRO A 95 -6.96 16.77 14.08
N GLY A 96 -5.97 16.00 14.52
CA GLY A 96 -5.52 14.81 13.80
C GLY A 96 -4.59 15.07 12.61
N ALA A 97 -4.17 16.31 12.34
CA ALA A 97 -3.20 16.61 11.28
C ALA A 97 -1.91 15.77 11.40
N LEU A 98 -1.34 15.70 12.60
CA LEU A 98 -0.14 14.90 12.87
C LEU A 98 -0.39 13.39 12.76
N ALA A 99 -1.57 12.93 13.17
CA ALA A 99 -1.94 11.52 13.03
C ALA A 99 -2.08 11.13 11.55
N ALA A 100 -2.67 12.00 10.72
CA ALA A 100 -2.74 11.78 9.28
C ALA A 100 -1.36 11.83 8.62
N ALA A 101 -0.49 12.74 9.04
CA ALA A 101 0.91 12.75 8.61
C ALA A 101 1.69 11.50 9.06
N TRP A 102 1.36 10.92 10.22
CA TRP A 102 1.92 9.65 10.64
C TRP A 102 1.46 8.49 9.74
N VAL A 103 0.19 8.47 9.30
CA VAL A 103 -0.32 7.45 8.37
C VAL A 103 0.47 7.42 7.06
N THR A 104 0.77 8.58 6.47
CA THR A 104 1.49 8.68 5.20
C THR A 104 2.90 8.08 5.24
N ASN A 105 3.48 7.92 6.44
CA ASN A 105 4.83 7.40 6.64
C ASN A 105 4.93 5.87 6.64
N TRP A 106 3.81 5.15 6.60
CA TRP A 106 3.79 3.70 6.54
C TRP A 106 2.77 3.13 5.56
N VAL A 107 1.68 3.85 5.25
CA VAL A 107 0.61 3.32 4.39
C VAL A 107 1.04 3.19 2.93
N PHE A 108 2.02 3.98 2.47
CA PHE A 108 2.64 3.79 1.16
C PHE A 108 3.13 2.36 0.96
N PHE A 109 3.66 1.71 2.01
CA PHE A 109 4.12 0.32 1.94
C PHE A 109 2.95 -0.67 1.88
N THR A 110 1.81 -0.35 2.50
CA THR A 110 0.56 -1.10 2.30
C THR A 110 0.04 -0.96 0.87
N GLY A 111 0.31 0.19 0.23
CA GLY A 111 0.01 0.45 -1.17
C GLY A 111 0.90 -0.38 -2.13
N PHE A 112 2.21 -0.18 -2.06
CA PHE A 112 3.14 -0.78 -3.03
C PHE A 112 3.63 -2.18 -2.65
N GLY A 113 3.77 -2.47 -1.35
CA GLY A 113 4.29 -3.74 -0.85
C GLY A 113 3.58 -4.98 -1.40
N PRO A 114 2.24 -5.07 -1.38
CA PRO A 114 1.53 -6.24 -1.90
C PRO A 114 1.83 -6.52 -3.38
N LEU A 115 2.11 -5.49 -4.19
CA LEU A 115 2.46 -5.64 -5.60
C LEU A 115 3.81 -6.33 -5.80
N LEU A 116 4.72 -6.26 -4.82
CA LEU A 116 6.02 -6.93 -4.87
C LEU A 116 5.91 -8.47 -4.81
N LEU A 117 4.75 -9.00 -4.40
CA LEU A 117 4.47 -10.44 -4.40
C LEU A 117 3.95 -10.95 -5.75
N LEU A 118 3.64 -10.06 -6.70
CA LEU A 118 3.10 -10.44 -8.01
C LEU A 118 4.02 -11.38 -8.80
N PRO A 119 5.35 -11.18 -8.90
CA PRO A 119 6.21 -12.07 -9.69
C PRO A 119 6.19 -13.53 -9.22
N MET A 120 5.96 -13.77 -7.93
CA MET A 120 5.86 -15.13 -7.38
C MET A 120 4.54 -15.82 -7.72
N LEU A 121 3.47 -15.03 -7.89
CA LEU A 121 2.10 -15.51 -8.05
C LEU A 121 1.63 -15.48 -9.51
N LEU A 122 2.25 -14.68 -10.38
CA LEU A 122 1.89 -14.61 -11.78
C LEU A 122 2.34 -15.86 -12.56
N PRO A 123 1.59 -16.26 -13.62
CA PRO A 123 0.35 -15.65 -14.12
C PRO A 123 -0.93 -16.18 -13.45
N ASP A 124 -0.88 -17.36 -12.87
CA ASP A 124 -2.04 -18.19 -12.50
C ASP A 124 -2.51 -18.05 -11.04
N GLY A 125 -1.87 -17.15 -10.29
CA GLY A 125 -2.15 -16.94 -8.86
C GLY A 125 -1.62 -18.07 -7.97
N ARG A 126 -0.77 -18.95 -8.50
CA ARG A 126 -0.20 -20.09 -7.77
C ARG A 126 1.30 -19.92 -7.63
N LEU A 127 1.88 -20.55 -6.62
CA LEU A 127 3.33 -20.61 -6.47
C LEU A 127 3.94 -21.57 -7.50
N PRO A 128 5.21 -21.37 -7.94
CA PRO A 128 5.84 -22.23 -8.95
C PRO A 128 5.90 -23.71 -8.56
N SER A 129 6.08 -24.00 -7.26
CA SER A 129 6.03 -25.36 -6.71
C SER A 129 5.77 -25.32 -5.20
N PRO A 130 5.37 -26.44 -4.54
CA PRO A 130 5.08 -26.47 -3.10
C PRO A 130 6.22 -25.98 -2.20
N ARG A 131 7.47 -26.15 -2.65
CA ARG A 131 8.70 -25.66 -1.97
C ARG A 131 8.81 -24.14 -1.86
N TRP A 132 8.01 -23.38 -2.61
CA TRP A 132 7.95 -21.91 -2.50
C TRP A 132 7.05 -21.43 -1.38
N ARG A 133 6.28 -22.31 -0.72
CA ARG A 133 5.43 -21.91 0.41
C ARG A 133 6.22 -21.28 1.55
N PRO A 134 7.36 -21.86 2.02
CA PRO A 134 8.20 -21.20 3.02
C PRO A 134 8.74 -19.84 2.56
N VAL A 135 9.12 -19.70 1.28
CA VAL A 135 9.62 -18.43 0.72
C VAL A 135 8.54 -17.36 0.77
N LEU A 136 7.32 -17.68 0.36
CA LEU A 136 6.18 -16.76 0.45
C LEU A 136 5.89 -16.38 1.91
N VAL A 137 5.90 -17.35 2.82
CA VAL A 137 5.68 -17.09 4.26
C VAL A 137 6.76 -16.17 4.82
N ALA A 138 8.03 -16.42 4.51
CA ALA A 138 9.14 -15.58 4.94
C ALA A 138 9.04 -14.16 4.36
N ALA A 139 8.68 -14.03 3.08
CA ALA A 139 8.46 -12.74 2.43
C ALA A 139 7.33 -11.96 3.10
N VAL A 140 6.16 -12.58 3.30
CA VAL A 140 5.01 -11.93 3.97
C VAL A 140 5.33 -11.59 5.42
N ALA A 141 6.04 -12.47 6.15
CA ALA A 141 6.47 -12.20 7.51
C ALA A 141 7.44 -11.01 7.58
N GLY A 142 8.45 -10.97 6.72
CA GLY A 142 9.41 -9.87 6.62
C GLY A 142 8.72 -8.55 6.26
N MET A 143 7.79 -8.56 5.30
CA MET A 143 6.97 -7.40 4.97
C MET A 143 6.10 -6.94 6.15
N THR A 144 5.51 -7.88 6.90
CA THR A 144 4.67 -7.55 8.06
C THR A 144 5.51 -6.93 9.18
N VAL A 145 6.68 -7.49 9.47
CA VAL A 145 7.64 -6.94 10.44
C VAL A 145 8.07 -5.53 10.00
N LEU A 146 8.41 -5.35 8.72
CA LEU A 146 8.77 -4.05 8.19
C LEU A 146 7.61 -3.05 8.30
N GLN A 147 6.38 -3.45 7.95
CA GLN A 147 5.19 -2.61 8.05
C GLN A 147 4.97 -2.12 9.49
N VAL A 148 5.03 -3.02 10.48
CA VAL A 148 4.92 -2.67 11.91
C VAL A 148 6.06 -1.76 12.32
N MET A 149 7.27 -2.03 11.84
CA MET A 149 8.42 -1.20 12.16
C MET A 149 8.29 0.22 11.59
N LEU A 150 7.77 0.38 10.37
CA LEU A 150 7.46 1.69 9.78
C LEU A 150 6.43 2.46 10.61
N MET A 151 5.41 1.78 11.15
CA MET A 151 4.41 2.40 12.04
C MET A 151 5.03 2.87 13.37
N LEU A 152 6.02 2.14 13.88
CA LEU A 152 6.68 2.39 15.17
C LEU A 152 7.95 3.24 15.07
N ARG A 153 8.24 3.84 13.91
CA ARG A 153 9.40 4.72 13.73
C ARG A 153 9.33 5.93 14.65
N ASP A 154 10.45 6.21 15.31
CA ASP A 154 10.66 7.35 16.21
C ASP A 154 10.55 8.71 15.53
N ARG A 155 10.80 8.75 14.21
CA ARG A 155 10.73 9.96 13.39
C ARG A 155 9.87 9.73 12.16
N ILE A 156 8.98 10.67 11.92
CA ILE A 156 8.18 10.75 10.71
C ILE A 156 8.65 11.92 9.85
N TRP A 157 8.63 11.73 8.55
CA TRP A 157 8.92 12.78 7.60
C TRP A 157 7.62 13.55 7.31
N VAL A 158 7.66 14.86 7.51
CA VAL A 158 6.51 15.75 7.39
C VAL A 158 6.98 17.08 6.80
N TRP A 159 6.46 17.46 5.63
CA TRP A 159 6.74 18.72 4.95
C TRP A 159 8.25 19.06 4.82
N GLY A 160 9.06 18.10 4.35
CA GLY A 160 10.50 18.33 4.14
C GLY A 160 11.36 18.26 5.41
N ARG A 161 10.78 17.97 6.58
CA ARG A 161 11.49 17.88 7.85
C ARG A 161 11.15 16.58 8.58
N GLU A 162 12.10 16.07 9.36
CA GLU A 162 11.83 14.95 10.27
C GLU A 162 11.35 15.49 11.62
N VAL A 163 10.17 15.05 12.05
CA VAL A 163 9.60 15.39 13.36
C VAL A 163 9.46 14.12 14.21
N PRO A 164 9.55 14.23 15.55
CA PRO A 164 9.31 13.09 16.43
C PRO A 164 7.91 12.52 16.21
N SER A 165 7.82 11.20 16.09
CA SER A 165 6.56 10.48 16.01
C SER A 165 5.88 10.45 17.37
N SER A 166 4.56 10.63 17.40
CA SER A 166 3.78 10.50 18.63
C SER A 166 3.65 9.04 19.11
N PHE A 167 3.88 8.07 18.22
CA PHE A 167 3.59 6.65 18.46
C PHE A 167 4.82 5.73 18.40
N GLY A 168 5.98 6.26 18.00
CA GLY A 168 7.13 5.46 17.64
C GLY A 168 8.31 5.59 18.60
N PHE A 169 9.06 4.49 18.72
CA PHE A 169 10.26 4.36 19.54
C PHE A 169 11.39 3.61 18.81
N VAL A 170 11.15 3.16 17.58
CA VAL A 170 12.14 2.43 16.78
C VAL A 170 13.03 3.43 16.01
N PRO A 171 14.35 3.39 16.18
CA PRO A 171 15.26 4.30 15.47
C PRO A 171 15.17 4.16 13.94
N THR A 172 14.85 5.27 13.28
CA THR A 172 14.72 5.32 11.81
C THR A 172 16.04 4.99 11.08
N ARG A 173 17.16 5.61 11.50
CA ARG A 173 18.48 5.47 10.87
C ARG A 173 19.47 4.94 11.91
N PRO A 174 19.47 3.62 12.19
CA PRO A 174 19.95 2.66 11.19
C PRO A 174 19.02 1.47 10.93
N VAL A 175 17.98 1.27 11.74
CA VAL A 175 17.25 0.00 11.75
C VAL A 175 16.19 -0.05 10.64
N ALA A 176 15.39 1.02 10.48
CA ALA A 176 14.30 1.03 9.51
C ALA A 176 14.80 1.01 8.06
N GLU A 177 15.82 1.80 7.74
CA GLU A 177 16.44 1.85 6.42
C GLU A 177 17.05 0.49 6.04
N LEU A 178 17.81 -0.12 6.96
CA LEU A 178 18.45 -1.42 6.72
C LEU A 178 17.40 -2.52 6.49
N ALA A 179 16.37 -2.60 7.34
CA ALA A 179 15.33 -3.60 7.18
C ALA A 179 14.53 -3.41 5.89
N PHE A 180 14.26 -2.16 5.49
CA PHE A 180 13.62 -1.87 4.22
C PHE A 180 14.46 -2.41 3.06
N GLY A 181 15.77 -2.11 3.06
CA GLY A 181 16.71 -2.62 2.06
C GLY A 181 16.75 -4.16 2.02
N VAL A 182 16.85 -4.82 3.17
CA VAL A 182 16.88 -6.29 3.27
C VAL A 182 15.60 -6.92 2.72
N VAL A 183 14.43 -6.39 3.10
CA VAL A 183 13.13 -6.92 2.62
C VAL A 183 12.97 -6.66 1.13
N ALA A 184 13.31 -5.47 0.64
CA ALA A 184 13.22 -5.13 -0.77
C ALA A 184 14.13 -6.03 -1.64
N LEU A 185 15.38 -6.24 -1.23
CA LEU A 185 16.32 -7.12 -1.91
C LEU A 185 15.86 -8.58 -1.86
N GLY A 186 15.38 -9.05 -0.71
CA GLY A 186 14.83 -10.40 -0.57
C GLY A 186 13.63 -10.65 -1.47
N LEU A 187 12.71 -9.69 -1.58
CA LEU A 187 11.57 -9.76 -2.49
C LEU A 187 12.00 -9.74 -3.96
N ALA A 188 12.94 -8.86 -4.33
CA ALA A 188 13.48 -8.79 -5.68
C ALA A 188 14.15 -10.11 -6.09
N ALA A 189 15.03 -10.66 -5.24
CA ALA A 189 15.69 -11.94 -5.47
C ALA A 189 14.68 -13.09 -5.60
N SER A 190 13.68 -13.13 -4.71
CA SER A 190 12.62 -14.15 -4.75
C SER A 190 11.78 -14.04 -6.02
N GLY A 191 11.45 -12.81 -6.44
CA GLY A 191 10.70 -12.55 -7.67
C GLY A 191 11.46 -12.97 -8.92
N MET A 192 12.75 -12.60 -9.03
CA MET A 192 13.62 -13.00 -10.14
C MET A 192 13.78 -14.53 -10.21
N ALA A 193 14.02 -15.17 -9.07
CA ALA A 193 14.13 -16.63 -9.01
C ALA A 193 12.80 -17.32 -9.38
N ALA A 194 11.66 -16.78 -8.96
CA ALA A 194 10.34 -17.33 -9.31
C ALA A 194 10.09 -17.26 -10.82
N LEU A 195 10.42 -16.13 -11.45
CA LEU A 195 10.34 -15.96 -12.90
C LEU A 195 11.29 -16.90 -13.64
N ALA A 196 12.55 -17.02 -13.19
CA ALA A 196 13.53 -17.93 -13.79
C ALA A 196 13.04 -19.38 -13.77
N THR A 197 12.47 -19.85 -12.66
CA THR A 197 11.95 -21.23 -12.55
C THR A 197 10.74 -21.53 -13.43
N ARG A 198 10.10 -20.52 -14.03
CA ARG A 198 8.96 -20.69 -14.94
C ARG A 198 9.33 -20.65 -16.42
N VAL A 199 10.52 -20.14 -16.76
CA VAL A 199 11.00 -20.02 -18.15
C VAL A 199 11.89 -21.21 -18.54
N THR A 200 12.47 -21.91 -17.55
CA THR A 200 13.23 -23.16 -17.71
C THR A 200 12.32 -24.38 -17.72
#